data_AF-A0A5B9W7F0-F1
#
_entry.id   AF-A0A5B9W7F0-F1
#
_cell.length_a   1.000
_cell.length_b   1.000
_cell.length_c   1.000
_cell.angle_alpha   90.00
_cell.angle_beta   90.00
_cell.angle_gamma   90.00
#
_symmetry.space_group_name_H-M   'P 1'
#
loop_
_entity.id
_entity.type
_entity.pdbx_description
1 polymer ?
#
loop_
_entity_poly.entity_id
_entity_poly.type
_entity_poly.pdbx_seq_one_letter_code
_entity_poly.pdbx_strand_id
1 'polypeptide(L)'
;MTRVRFLDTDCTVQKRHYGNGRVALSLVDEEGPVATATVNLPTATLGCNQVLIKSYAENEGMLEALVAAGVVKPTGQTVRSGFVELPVCDLQPPFREPEQAKGRAR
;
A
#
# COMPACT_ATOMS: atom_id res chain seq x y z
N MET A 1 2.99 0.67 -16.05
CA MET A 1 3.26 1.78 -15.12
C MET A 1 1.91 2.25 -14.60
N THR A 2 1.59 2.05 -13.32
CA THR A 2 0.26 2.37 -12.78
C THR A 2 0.23 3.82 -12.32
N ARG A 3 -0.73 4.60 -12.84
CA ARG A 3 -0.92 6.02 -12.50
C ARG A 3 -1.97 6.19 -11.42
N VAL A 4 -1.77 7.17 -10.54
CA VAL A 4 -2.66 7.55 -9.45
C VAL A 4 -2.74 9.07 -9.42
N ARG A 5 -3.94 9.63 -9.37
CA ARG A 5 -4.15 11.06 -9.10
C ARG A 5 -4.22 11.25 -7.58
N PHE A 6 -3.30 12.02 -7.00
CA PHE A 6 -3.25 12.27 -5.55
C PHE A 6 -2.93 13.74 -5.30
N LEU A 7 -3.75 14.43 -4.49
CA LEU A 7 -3.64 15.87 -4.18
C LEU A 7 -3.40 16.77 -5.41
N ASP A 8 -4.15 16.52 -6.50
CA ASP A 8 -4.02 17.24 -7.77
C ASP A 8 -2.69 16.99 -8.54
N THR A 9 -1.94 15.96 -8.16
CA THR A 9 -0.72 15.51 -8.86
C THR A 9 -0.94 14.17 -9.54
N ASP A 10 -0.47 14.04 -10.78
CA ASP A 10 -0.39 12.76 -11.49
C ASP A 10 0.88 12.01 -11.09
N CYS A 11 0.69 10.96 -10.29
CA CYS A 11 1.77 10.16 -9.75
C CYS A 11 1.87 8.80 -10.45
N THR A 12 3.07 8.23 -10.43
CA THR A 12 3.30 6.80 -10.68
C THR A 12 3.53 6.07 -9.37
N VAL A 13 2.95 4.88 -9.24
CA VAL A 13 3.19 3.99 -8.11
C VAL A 13 4.47 3.18 -8.31
N GLN A 14 5.39 3.27 -7.35
CA GLN A 14 6.57 2.41 -7.27
C GLN A 14 6.42 1.39 -6.14
N LYS A 15 6.65 0.11 -6.47
CA LYS A 15 6.82 -0.95 -5.48
C LYS A 15 8.24 -0.92 -4.93
N ARG A 16 8.36 -0.83 -3.62
CA ARG A 16 9.62 -0.95 -2.87
C ARG A 16 9.42 -1.96 -1.74
N HIS A 17 10.44 -2.12 -0.90
CA HIS A 17 10.35 -2.94 0.30
C HIS A 17 10.95 -2.18 1.50
N TYR A 18 10.32 -2.34 2.65
CA TYR A 18 10.93 -1.97 3.92
C TYR A 18 12.04 -2.96 4.29
N GLY A 19 12.89 -2.61 5.25
CA GLY A 19 14.02 -3.46 5.68
C GLY A 19 13.62 -4.84 6.22
N ASN A 20 12.35 -5.04 6.61
CA ASN A 20 11.79 -6.32 7.03
C ASN A 20 11.14 -7.13 5.89
N GLY A 21 11.32 -6.72 4.63
CA GLY A 21 10.78 -7.39 3.46
C GLY A 21 9.31 -7.08 3.15
N ARG A 22 8.59 -6.31 3.98
CA ARG A 22 7.22 -5.89 3.66
C ARG A 22 7.21 -4.93 2.49
N VAL A 23 6.17 -5.03 1.66
CA VAL A 23 5.98 -4.14 0.51
C VAL A 23 5.76 -2.70 0.99
N ALA A 24 6.46 -1.77 0.35
CA ALA A 24 6.24 -0.34 0.46
C ALA A 24 5.71 0.18 -0.89
N LEU A 25 4.73 1.09 -0.86
CA LEU A 25 4.29 1.82 -2.05
C LEU A 25 4.69 3.29 -1.91
N SER A 26 5.37 3.81 -2.93
CA SER A 26 5.71 5.23 -3.03
C SER A 26 5.07 5.83 -4.28
N LEU A 27 4.57 7.06 -4.16
CA LEU A 27 4.14 7.88 -5.27
C LEU A 27 5.29 8.78 -5.71
N VAL A 28 5.53 8.82 -7.01
CA VAL A 28 6.54 9.69 -7.63
C VAL A 28 5.93 10.42 -8.82
N ASP A 29 6.36 11.65 -9.06
CA ASP A 29 6.04 12.42 -10.27
C ASP A 29 7.33 12.64 -11.09
N GLU A 30 7.31 13.61 -12.00
CA GLU A 30 8.46 13.96 -12.83
C GLU A 30 9.57 14.69 -12.04
N GLU A 31 9.22 15.35 -10.94
CA GLU A 31 10.12 16.14 -10.09
C GLU A 31 10.75 15.29 -8.98
N GLY A 32 10.08 14.20 -8.57
CA GLY A 32 10.64 13.21 -7.66
C GLY A 32 9.61 12.54 -6.75
N PRO A 33 9.97 12.22 -5.49
CA PRO A 33 9.08 11.54 -4.57
C PRO A 33 7.99 12.49 -4.04
N VAL A 34 6.74 12.08 -4.21
CA VAL A 34 5.56 12.82 -3.72
C VAL A 34 5.14 12.34 -2.33
N ALA A 35 5.01 11.02 -2.16
CA ALA A 35 4.50 10.43 -0.92
C ALA A 35 4.92 8.98 -0.74
N THR A 36 4.93 8.52 0.51
CA THR A 36 4.94 7.08 0.83
C THR A 36 3.55 6.68 1.30
N ALA A 37 2.87 5.87 0.49
CA ALA A 37 1.46 5.54 0.67
C ALA A 37 1.21 4.47 1.75
N THR A 38 2.25 3.74 2.14
CA THR A 38 2.16 2.66 3.13
C THR A 38 2.81 3.03 4.46
N VAL A 39 2.37 2.40 5.55
CA VAL A 39 3.04 2.42 6.86
C VAL A 39 3.60 1.03 7.16
N ASN A 40 4.84 0.96 7.65
CA ASN A 40 5.40 -0.27 8.18
C ASN A 40 5.25 -0.31 9.70
N LEU A 41 4.29 -1.08 10.21
CA LEU A 41 4.13 -1.34 11.63
C LEU A 41 4.53 -2.80 11.93
N PRO A 42 5.76 -3.08 12.39
CA PRO A 42 6.27 -4.44 12.56
C PRO A 42 5.43 -5.32 13.50
N THR A 43 4.75 -4.69 14.48
CA THR A 43 3.87 -5.35 15.44
C THR A 43 2.51 -5.74 14.87
N ALA A 44 2.11 -5.18 13.71
CA ALA A 44 0.86 -5.54 13.05
C ALA A 44 1.00 -6.90 12.35
N THR A 45 0.05 -7.82 12.58
CA THR A 45 -0.05 -9.07 11.82
C THR A 45 -0.72 -8.80 10.49
N LEU A 46 0.01 -9.01 9.40
CA LEU A 46 -0.48 -8.82 8.02
C LEU A 46 -0.35 -10.13 7.24
N GLY A 47 -1.33 -10.42 6.40
CA GLY A 47 -1.27 -11.52 5.44
C GLY A 47 -0.27 -11.27 4.31
N CYS A 48 -0.07 -12.30 3.48
CA CYS A 48 0.67 -12.15 2.23
C CYS A 48 -0.02 -11.08 1.37
N ASN A 49 0.78 -10.19 0.77
CA ASN A 49 0.30 -9.07 -0.04
C ASN A 49 -0.59 -8.04 0.69
N GLN A 50 -0.60 -8.03 2.02
CA GLN A 50 -1.29 -7.00 2.78
C GLN A 50 -0.36 -5.86 3.18
N VAL A 51 -0.90 -4.65 3.12
CA VAL A 51 -0.21 -3.42 3.51
C VAL A 51 -1.14 -2.56 4.36
N LEU A 52 -0.54 -1.69 5.18
CA LEU A 52 -1.25 -0.63 5.89
C LEU A 52 -1.16 0.65 5.09
N ILE A 53 -2.28 1.30 4.83
CA ILE A 53 -2.32 2.56 4.07
C ILE A 53 -2.19 3.76 5.00
N LYS A 54 -1.28 4.66 4.66
CA LYS A 54 -1.14 5.97 5.30
C LYS A 54 -2.17 6.90 4.68
N SER A 55 -3.37 6.99 5.26
CA SER A 55 -4.44 7.90 4.78
C SER A 55 -4.82 8.94 5.85
N TYR A 56 -3.81 9.61 6.41
CA TYR A 56 -3.97 10.62 7.46
C TYR A 56 -2.92 11.72 7.31
N ALA A 57 -3.14 12.87 7.95
CA ALA A 57 -2.26 14.04 7.91
C ALA A 57 -1.96 14.46 6.46
N GLU A 58 -0.67 14.53 6.07
CA GLU A 58 -0.29 14.93 4.71
C GLU A 58 -0.72 13.93 3.62
N ASN A 59 -1.21 12.75 4.02
CA ASN A 59 -1.69 11.70 3.11
C ASN A 59 -3.21 11.49 3.14
N GLU A 60 -3.99 12.44 3.66
CA GLU A 60 -5.46 12.36 3.53
C GLU A 60 -5.88 12.19 2.06
N GLY A 61 -6.77 11.22 1.80
CA GLY A 61 -7.20 10.84 0.44
C GLY A 61 -6.36 9.76 -0.25
N MET A 62 -5.29 9.26 0.38
CA MET A 62 -4.39 8.26 -0.21
C MET A 62 -5.10 6.93 -0.48
N LEU A 63 -5.93 6.46 0.46
CA LEU A 63 -6.67 5.21 0.29
C LEU A 63 -7.58 5.28 -0.94
N GLU A 64 -8.36 6.36 -1.03
CA GLU A 64 -9.32 6.61 -2.09
C GLU A 64 -8.62 6.66 -3.45
N ALA A 65 -7.48 7.36 -3.53
CA ALA A 65 -6.67 7.47 -4.74
C ALA A 65 -6.13 6.10 -5.21
N LEU A 66 -5.61 5.29 -4.28
CA LEU A 66 -5.08 3.95 -4.61
C LEU A 66 -6.19 2.96 -4.99
N VAL A 67 -7.36 3.05 -4.35
CA VAL A 67 -8.52 2.23 -4.70
C VAL A 67 -9.06 2.60 -6.07
N ALA A 68 -9.20 3.90 -6.36
CA ALA A 68 -9.66 4.37 -7.67
C ALA A 68 -8.72 3.93 -8.81
N ALA A 69 -7.41 3.85 -8.53
CA ALA A 69 -6.41 3.36 -9.48
C ALA A 69 -6.28 1.82 -9.54
N GLY A 70 -7.04 1.09 -8.73
CA GLY A 70 -6.98 -0.38 -8.67
C GLY A 70 -5.66 -0.93 -8.12
N VAL A 71 -4.93 -0.17 -7.31
CA VAL A 71 -3.63 -0.55 -6.72
C VAL A 71 -3.84 -1.42 -5.48
N VAL A 72 -4.88 -1.11 -4.70
CA VAL A 72 -5.20 -1.80 -3.45
C VAL A 72 -6.70 -2.04 -3.34
N LYS A 73 -7.08 -3.04 -2.53
CA LYS A 73 -8.45 -3.31 -2.14
C LYS A 73 -8.57 -3.31 -0.62
N PRO A 74 -9.45 -2.49 -0.01
CA PRO A 74 -9.66 -2.51 1.44
C PRO A 74 -10.21 -3.85 1.89
N THR A 75 -9.71 -4.37 3.02
CA THR A 75 -10.22 -5.62 3.61
C THR A 75 -11.39 -5.40 4.57
N GLY A 76 -11.67 -4.14 4.92
CA GLY A 76 -12.59 -3.75 5.99
C GLY A 76 -11.98 -3.80 7.40
N GLN A 77 -10.71 -4.20 7.53
CA GLN A 77 -9.99 -4.21 8.80
C GLN A 77 -9.11 -2.96 8.95
N THR A 78 -8.92 -2.52 10.19
CA THR A 78 -8.00 -1.45 10.55
C THR A 78 -7.01 -1.92 11.63
N VAL A 79 -5.82 -1.32 11.65
CA VAL A 79 -4.86 -1.48 12.74
C VAL A 79 -4.65 -0.13 13.41
N ARG A 80 -4.83 -0.07 14.72
CA ARG A 80 -4.60 1.15 15.50
C ARG A 80 -3.10 1.40 15.69
N SER A 81 -2.66 2.63 15.44
CA SER A 81 -1.31 3.11 15.74
C SER A 81 -1.39 4.47 16.42
N GLY A 82 -1.22 4.51 17.74
CA GLY A 82 -1.43 5.72 18.53
C GLY A 82 -2.88 6.23 18.43
N PHE A 83 -3.03 7.41 17.81
CA PHE A 83 -4.32 8.10 17.62
C PHE A 83 -4.95 7.90 16.24
N VAL A 84 -4.32 7.13 15.35
CA VAL A 84 -4.83 6.87 14.00
C VAL A 84 -5.21 5.41 13.80
N GLU A 85 -6.17 5.18 12.90
CA GLU A 85 -6.52 3.86 12.37
C GLU A 85 -5.92 3.71 10.98
N LEU A 86 -5.21 2.61 10.75
CA LEU A 86 -4.54 2.31 9.50
C LEU A 86 -5.34 1.24 8.74
N PRO A 87 -5.95 1.56 7.59
CA PRO A 87 -6.66 0.58 6.78
C PRO A 87 -5.73 -0.54 6.31
N VAL A 88 -6.14 -1.79 6.54
CA VAL A 88 -5.49 -2.97 5.98
C VAL A 88 -6.03 -3.17 4.56
N CYS A 89 -5.13 -3.25 3.58
CA CYS A 89 -5.51 -3.46 2.19
C CYS A 89 -4.73 -4.59 1.55
N ASP A 90 -5.39 -5.35 0.68
CA ASP A 90 -4.77 -6.32 -0.21
C ASP A 90 -4.21 -5.61 -1.45
N LEU A 91 -2.93 -5.81 -1.75
CA LEU A 91 -2.32 -5.37 -3.00
C LEU A 91 -3.00 -6.05 -4.18
N GLN A 92 -3.24 -5.28 -5.24
CA GLN A 92 -3.73 -5.78 -6.51
C GLN A 92 -2.57 -5.96 -7.51
N PRO A 93 -2.72 -6.79 -8.57
CA PRO A 93 -1.74 -6.85 -9.65
C PRO A 93 -1.48 -5.46 -10.26
N PRO A 94 -0.23 -5.13 -10.64
CA PRO A 94 0.97 -5.96 -10.63
C PRO A 94 1.74 -5.94 -9.29
N PHE A 95 1.20 -5.29 -8.24
CA PHE A 95 1.90 -5.08 -6.97
C PHE A 95 1.84 -6.30 -6.03
N ARG A 96 0.78 -7.11 -6.15
CA ARG A 96 0.65 -8.38 -5.44
C ARG A 96 1.61 -9.42 -6.00
N GLU A 97 2.30 -10.14 -5.12
CA GLU A 97 3.06 -11.34 -5.45
C GLU A 97 2.10 -12.50 -5.76
N PRO A 98 2.40 -13.34 -6.76
CA PRO A 98 1.62 -14.54 -7.00
C PRO A 98 1.61 -15.38 -5.73
N GLU A 99 0.42 -15.84 -5.35
CA GLU A 99 0.26 -16.74 -4.21
C GLU A 99 1.11 -17.97 -4.50
N GLN A 100 2.21 -18.16 -3.77
CA GLN A 100 2.97 -19.40 -3.89
C GLN A 100 2.00 -20.54 -3.61
N ALA A 101 1.77 -21.39 -4.61
CA ALA A 101 0.94 -22.58 -4.47
C ALA A 101 1.48 -23.42 -3.32
N LYS A 102 0.91 -23.23 -2.12
CA LYS A 102 1.13 -24.11 -0.98
C LYS A 102 0.51 -25.45 -1.36
N GLY A 103 1.34 -26.37 -1.86
CA GLY A 103 0.88 -27.74 -2.12
C GLY A 103 1.60 -28.47 -3.24
N ARG A 104 2.83 -28.91 -3.00
CA ARG A 104 3.24 -30.25 -3.39
C ARG A 104 4.17 -30.81 -2.32
N ALA A 105 3.56 -31.18 -1.19
CA ALA A 105 4.07 -32.30 -0.43
C ALA A 105 3.95 -33.53 -1.36
N ARG A 106 5.10 -34.10 -1.73
CA ARG A 106 5.19 -35.49 -2.16
C ARG A 106 5.79 -36.27 -1.01
#